data_AF-A0A0B5I8X2-F1
#
_entry.id   AF-A0A0B5I8X2-F1
#
_cell.length_a   1.000
_cell.length_b   1.000
_cell.length_c   1.000
_cell.angle_alpha   90.00
_cell.angle_beta   90.00
_cell.angle_gamma   90.00
#
_symmetry.space_group_name_H-M   'P 1'
#
loop_
_entity.id
_entity.type
_entity.pdbx_description
1 polymer ?
#
loop_
_entity_poly.entity_id
_entity_poly.type
_entity_poly.pdbx_seq_one_letter_code
_entity_poly.pdbx_strand_id
1 'polypeptide(L)' 'MLARLTELEADLLQRRTQAEAEGWIGEIEGIDLTLTFLRAKRDETHRRAQRPTLHLGIPARRRPKESE' A
#
# COMPACT_ATOMS: atom_id res chain seq x y z
N MET A 1 7.85 -8.18 -1.68
CA MET A 1 6.75 -7.43 -1.03
C MET A 1 5.37 -7.84 -1.55
N LEU A 2 5.10 -7.80 -2.86
CA LEU A 2 3.78 -8.18 -3.41
C LEU A 2 3.33 -9.60 -3.01
N ALA A 3 4.19 -10.60 -3.15
CA ALA A 3 3.88 -11.97 -2.74
C ALA A 3 3.41 -12.07 -1.28
N ARG A 4 4.12 -11.37 -0.37
CA ARG A 4 3.75 -11.33 1.06
C ARG A 4 2.40 -10.66 1.30
N LEU A 5 2.04 -9.62 0.54
CA LEU A 5 0.73 -8.99 0.66
C LEU A 5 -0.39 -9.93 0.18
N THR A 6 -0.16 -10.73 -0.86
CA THR A 6 -1.12 -11.75 -1.31
C THR A 6 -1.32 -12.85 -0.26
N GLU A 7 -0.24 -13.34 0.35
CA GLU A 7 -0.32 -14.33 1.44
C GLU A 7 -1.14 -13.80 2.63
N LEU A 8 -0.88 -12.55 3.04
CA LEU A 8 -1.61 -11.91 4.13
C LEU A 8 -3.10 -11.70 3.81
N GLU A 9 -3.44 -11.39 2.55
CA GLU A 9 -4.85 -11.30 2.14
C GLU A 9 -5.57 -12.64 2.28
N ALA A 10 -4.92 -13.74 1.89
CA ALA A 10 -5.49 -15.07 2.03
C ALA A 10 -5.69 -15.47 3.50
N ASP A 11 -4.71 -15.20 4.37
CA ASP A 11 -4.83 -15.44 5.81
C ASP A 11 -5.98 -14.64 6.44
N LEU A 12 -6.10 -13.35 6.10
CA LEU A 12 -7.19 -12.51 6.60
C LEU A 12 -8.57 -13.00 6.14
N LEU A 13 -8.70 -13.46 4.89
CA LEU A 13 -9.95 -14.03 4.39
C LEU A 13 -10.33 -15.34 5.12
N GLN A 14 -9.34 -16.17 5.45
CA GLN A 14 -9.57 -17.37 6.25
C GLN A 14 -10.05 -17.01 7.66
N ARG A 15 -9.38 -16.05 8.32
CA ARG A 15 -9.78 -15.58 9.66
C ARG A 15 -11.15 -14.92 9.67
N ARG A 16 -11.50 -14.19 8.61
CA ARG A 16 -12.84 -13.61 8.43
C ARG A 16 -13.90 -14.70 8.41
N THR A 17 -13.68 -15.76 7.63
CA THR A 17 -14.58 -16.93 7.56
C THR A 17 -14.75 -17.57 8.93
N GLN A 18 -13.66 -17.71 9.70
CA GLN A 18 -13.72 -18.22 11.06
C GLN A 18 -14.51 -17.30 11.98
N ALA A 19 -14.24 -15.99 11.96
CA ALA A 19 -14.96 -15.01 12.77
C ALA A 19 -16.47 -14.98 12.45
N GLU A 20 -16.86 -15.18 11.19
CA GLU A 20 -18.26 -15.35 10.79
C GLU A 20 -18.88 -16.62 11.39
N ALA A 21 -18.17 -17.75 11.33
CA ALA A 21 -18.64 -19.01 11.91
C ALA A 21 -18.78 -18.95 13.43
N GLU A 22 -17.91 -18.18 14.10
CA GLU A 22 -17.90 -18.01 15.55
C GLU A 22 -18.75 -16.83 16.06
N GLY A 23 -19.31 -16.02 15.14
CA GLY A 23 -20.14 -14.87 15.49
C GLY A 23 -19.36 -13.70 16.11
N TRP A 24 -18.08 -13.58 15.84
CA TRP A 24 -17.20 -12.54 16.38
C TRP A 24 -17.32 -11.23 15.61
N ILE A 25 -18.37 -10.47 15.87
CA ILE A 25 -18.70 -9.23 15.14
C ILE A 25 -17.53 -8.24 15.12
N GLY A 26 -16.89 -7.99 16.26
CA GLY A 26 -15.77 -7.04 16.33
C GLY A 26 -14.53 -7.49 15.54
N GLU A 27 -14.28 -8.80 15.46
CA GLU A 27 -13.18 -9.35 14.67
C GLU A 27 -13.47 -9.22 13.17
N ILE A 28 -14.72 -9.46 12.75
CA ILE A 28 -15.15 -9.26 11.36
C ILE A 28 -14.93 -7.81 10.93
N GLU A 29 -15.38 -6.84 11.73
CA GLU A 29 -15.21 -5.41 11.45
C GLU A 29 -13.73 -5.02 11.36
N GLY A 30 -12.91 -5.50 12.30
CA GLY A 30 -11.47 -5.26 12.30
C GLY A 30 -10.76 -5.86 11.08
N ILE A 31 -11.13 -7.08 10.69
CA ILE A 31 -10.58 -7.76 9.51
C ILE A 31 -11.01 -7.05 8.22
N ASP A 32 -12.27 -6.63 8.09
CA ASP A 32 -12.76 -5.92 6.91
C ASP A 32 -12.06 -4.57 6.69
N LEU A 33 -11.85 -3.82 7.79
CA LEU A 33 -11.06 -2.60 7.76
C LEU A 33 -9.60 -2.88 7.34
N THR A 34 -9.00 -3.92 7.91
CA THR A 34 -7.62 -4.31 7.60
C THR A 34 -7.47 -4.76 6.14
N LEU A 35 -8.41 -5.53 5.62
CA LEU A 35 -8.46 -5.96 4.21
C LEU A 35 -8.54 -4.77 3.27
N THR A 36 -9.31 -3.73 3.63
CA THR A 36 -9.39 -2.49 2.86
C THR A 36 -8.02 -1.82 2.74
N PHE A 37 -7.31 -1.64 3.86
CA PHE A 37 -5.96 -1.05 3.85
C PHE A 37 -4.93 -1.92 3.15
N LEU A 38 -5.00 -3.26 3.31
CA LEU A 38 -4.10 -4.19 2.66
C LEU A 38 -4.23 -4.15 1.14
N ARG A 39 -5.46 -4.12 0.62
CA ARG A 39 -5.72 -4.01 -0.82
C ARG A 39 -5.19 -2.71 -1.39
N ALA A 40 -5.44 -1.59 -0.72
CA ALA A 40 -4.88 -0.29 -1.10
C ALA A 40 -3.33 -0.32 -1.12
N LYS A 41 -2.71 -0.98 -0.13
CA LYS A 41 -1.26 -1.14 -0.07
C LYS A 41 -0.73 -2.02 -1.21
N ARG A 42 -1.43 -3.10 -1.56
CA ARG A 42 -1.08 -3.99 -2.66
C ARG A 42 -1.10 -3.24 -3.99
N ASP A 43 -2.16 -2.48 -4.24
CA ASP A 43 -2.31 -1.68 -5.46
C ASP A 43 -1.21 -0.62 -5.58
N GLU A 44 -0.91 0.07 -4.48
CA GLU A 44 0.20 1.02 -4.44
C GLU A 44 1.56 0.35 -4.69
N THR A 45 1.78 -0.82 -4.08
CA THR A 45 3.03 -1.58 -4.28
C THR A 45 3.16 -2.05 -5.74
N HIS A 46 2.05 -2.47 -6.35
CA HIS A 46 2.00 -2.88 -7.74
C HIS A 46 2.31 -1.70 -8.67
N ARG A 47 1.65 -0.54 -8.47
CA ARG A 47 1.96 0.69 -9.21
C ARG A 47 3.42 1.10 -9.10
N ARG A 48 3.99 1.02 -7.90
CA ARG A 48 5.42 1.34 -7.68
C ARG A 48 6.35 0.38 -8.41
N ALA A 49 6.04 -0.92 -8.41
CA ALA A 49 6.84 -1.92 -9.10
C ALA A 49 6.87 -1.71 -10.63
N GLN A 50 5.79 -1.14 -11.19
CA GLN A 50 5.69 -0.84 -12.62
C GLN A 50 6.27 0.54 -13.00
N ARG A 51 6.52 1.41 -12.03
CA ARG A 51 6.97 2.77 -12.30
C ARG A 51 8.48 2.79 -12.58
N PRO A 52 8.93 3.28 -13.74
CA PRO A 52 10.35 3.42 -14.01
C PRO A 52 10.97 4.46 -13.07
N THR A 53 12.22 4.22 -12.67
CA THR A 53 13.02 5.20 -11.93
C THR A 53 13.30 6.40 -12.82
N LEU A 54 12.83 7.58 -12.41
CA LEU A 54 13.07 8.84 -13.12
C LEU A 54 14.19 9.62 -12.44
N HIS A 55 15.21 10.00 -13.21
CA HIS A 55 16.28 10.87 -12.73
C HIS A 55 15.86 12.34 -12.86
N LEU A 56 15.43 12.94 -11.75
CA LEU A 56 14.91 14.33 -11.73
C LEU A 56 15.99 15.42 -11.83
N GLY A 57 17.27 15.04 -11.81
CA GLY A 57 18.39 15.99 -11.78
C GLY A 57 18.53 16.67 -10.41
N ILE A 58 19.61 17.45 -10.25
CA ILE A 58 19.80 18.30 -9.06
C ILE A 58 19.43 19.74 -9.47
N PRO A 59 18.54 20.43 -8.74
CA PRO A 59 18.19 21.81 -9.07
C PRO A 59 19.42 22.73 -8.89
N ALA A 60 19.79 23.45 -9.95
CA ALA A 60 20.86 24.44 -9.91
C ALA A 60 20.36 25.76 -9.31
N ARG A 61 21.16 26.40 -8.44
CA ARG A 61 20.88 27.78 -8.00
C ARG A 61 20.94 28.72 -9.21
N ARG A 62 19.89 29.52 -9.41
CA ARG A 62 19.85 30.58 -10.44
C ARG A 62 20.97 31.58 -10.14
N ARG A 63 21.85 31.85 -11.12
CA ARG A 63 22.90 32.89 -10.97
C ARG A 63 22.23 34.27 -10.77
N PRO A 64 22.75 35.12 -9.87
CA PRO A 64 22.34 36.52 -9.81
C PRO A 64 22.61 37.19 -11.16
N LYS A 65 21.68 38.00 -11.66
CA LYS A 65 21.97 38.94 -12.74
C LYS A 65 22.90 40.00 -12.14
N GLU A 66 24.12 40.12 -12.66
CA GLU A 66 24.95 41.28 -12.39
C GLU A 66 24.22 42.53 -12.88
N SER A 67 24.02 43.47 -11.97
CA SER A 67 23.50 44.81 -12.26
C SER A 67 24.65 45.61 -12.86
N GLU A 68 24.43 46.17 -14.04
CA GLU A 68 25.32 47.12 -14.74
C GLU A 68 25.41 48.47 -14.02
#